data_AF-A0A379JJ25-F1
#
_entry.id   AF-A0A379JJ25-F1
#
_cell.length_a   1.000
_cell.length_b   1.000
_cell.length_c   1.000
_cell.angle_alpha   90.00
_cell.angle_beta   90.00
_cell.angle_gamma   90.00
#
_symmetry.space_group_name_H-M   'P 1'
#
loop_
_entity.id
_entity.type
_entity.pdbx_description
1 polymer ?
#
loop_
_entity_poly.entity_id
_entity_poly.type
_entity_poly.pdbx_seq_one_letter_code
_entity_poly.pdbx_strand_id
1 'polypeptide(L)'
;MWISRLIRDSSGRIVHSFVEFAEHSKTFTDDKTGKLRNLLDGADVQDAQGADRIRKSINGGAEGGSEPPSVASFMQPHTSGRNLYIPDLSSMPPLGEFIRGSPADGKKLLASLSGLNRRYGPYDVHIAQAKYLDDAVGFNYHASIRDPDNGIVGILERKIYQDDKGRIVVDNRVMDLDEDATGQGFATAFNSAMEGYYRRSGVDRITVFATDDGGYVWARAGYDFDTNPDLLKESVSSITDKIRNIYNNCSPADRVQLDDMLRRFEGRVIEYPSPNELASLTGDDRELGKTLMKNTAWYGVRVL
;
A
#
# COMPACT_ATOMS: atom_id res chain seq x y z
N MET A 1 -22.47 -31.00 -42.67
CA MET A 1 -23.37 -30.30 -41.73
C MET A 1 -22.84 -30.59 -40.32
N TRP A 2 -22.14 -29.67 -39.65
CA TRP A 2 -22.68 -28.55 -38.84
C TRP A 2 -23.62 -29.10 -37.74
N ILE A 3 -23.42 -28.91 -36.42
CA ILE A 3 -22.98 -27.72 -35.66
C ILE A 3 -22.26 -28.12 -34.35
N SER A 4 -21.19 -27.38 -34.04
CA SER A 4 -20.52 -27.25 -32.74
C SER A 4 -21.04 -26.05 -31.93
N ARG A 5 -20.85 -26.06 -30.59
CA ARG A 5 -20.71 -24.93 -29.62
C ARG A 5 -21.73 -24.96 -28.47
N LEU A 6 -21.23 -25.02 -27.22
CA LEU A 6 -21.23 -23.89 -26.26
C LEU A 6 -20.85 -24.38 -24.84
N ILE A 7 -19.54 -24.48 -24.53
CA ILE A 7 -18.98 -24.20 -23.20
C ILE A 7 -17.53 -23.73 -23.42
N ARG A 8 -17.35 -22.42 -23.64
CA ARG A 8 -16.06 -21.71 -23.50
C ARG A 8 -16.35 -20.21 -23.39
N ASP A 9 -15.55 -19.54 -22.57
CA ASP A 9 -15.52 -18.09 -22.26
C ASP A 9 -16.43 -17.59 -21.13
N SER A 10 -15.85 -17.52 -19.92
CA SER A 10 -16.09 -16.40 -18.99
C SER A 10 -14.95 -16.19 -17.98
N SER A 11 -14.13 -17.22 -17.70
CA SER A 11 -13.07 -17.17 -16.67
C SER A 11 -11.69 -16.75 -17.17
N GLY A 12 -11.48 -16.63 -18.49
CA GLY A 12 -10.15 -16.33 -19.07
C GLY A 12 -9.77 -14.85 -19.14
N ARG A 13 -10.73 -13.91 -19.02
CA ARG A 13 -10.45 -12.46 -19.13
C ARG A 13 -10.06 -11.81 -17.80
N ILE A 14 -10.54 -12.36 -16.68
CA ILE A 14 -10.26 -11.80 -15.35
C ILE A 14 -8.81 -12.12 -14.94
N VAL A 15 -8.32 -13.32 -15.25
CA VAL A 15 -6.93 -13.70 -14.94
C VAL A 15 -5.93 -12.90 -15.77
N HIS A 16 -6.26 -12.55 -17.03
CA HIS A 16 -5.35 -11.79 -17.89
C HIS A 16 -5.12 -10.35 -17.41
N SER A 17 -6.15 -9.66 -16.88
CA SER A 17 -5.99 -8.30 -16.34
C SER A 17 -5.28 -8.23 -14.98
N PHE A 18 -5.34 -9.28 -14.16
CA PHE A 18 -4.62 -9.34 -12.89
C PHE A 18 -3.16 -9.80 -13.06
N VAL A 19 -2.87 -10.65 -14.05
CA VAL A 19 -1.49 -11.10 -14.36
C VAL A 19 -0.70 -10.02 -15.11
N GLU A 20 -1.33 -9.28 -16.06
CA GLU A 20 -0.69 -8.08 -16.65
C GLU A 20 -0.39 -6.99 -15.60
N PHE A 21 -1.11 -6.99 -14.47
CA PHE A 21 -0.99 -6.03 -13.38
C PHE A 21 0.20 -6.32 -12.43
N ALA A 22 0.52 -7.59 -12.18
CA ALA A 22 1.68 -8.00 -11.38
C ALA A 22 3.02 -7.74 -12.11
N GLU A 23 3.06 -7.96 -13.43
CA GLU A 23 4.23 -7.66 -14.27
C GLU A 23 4.42 -6.15 -14.51
N HIS A 24 3.33 -5.38 -14.60
CA HIS A 24 3.41 -3.91 -14.66
C HIS A 24 3.85 -3.28 -13.33
N SER A 25 3.48 -3.85 -12.17
CA SER A 25 3.89 -3.32 -10.86
C SER A 25 5.39 -3.48 -10.62
N LYS A 26 6.01 -4.60 -11.03
CA LYS A 26 7.47 -4.82 -10.92
C LYS A 26 8.29 -3.89 -11.81
N THR A 27 7.73 -3.42 -12.92
CA THR A 27 8.39 -2.47 -13.83
C THR A 27 8.07 -1.01 -13.51
N PHE A 28 7.21 -0.74 -12.54
CA PHE A 28 6.68 0.60 -12.24
C PHE A 28 7.55 1.41 -11.26
N THR A 29 8.27 0.75 -10.35
CA THR A 29 8.88 1.41 -9.19
C THR A 29 10.17 2.19 -9.47
N ASP A 30 11.00 1.80 -10.46
CA ASP A 30 12.28 2.49 -10.71
C ASP A 30 12.26 3.47 -11.91
N ASP A 31 11.76 3.08 -13.08
CA ASP A 31 11.89 3.90 -14.31
C ASP A 31 10.70 4.86 -14.54
N LYS A 32 9.54 4.59 -13.92
CA LYS A 32 8.32 5.41 -14.10
C LYS A 32 8.01 6.32 -12.93
N THR A 33 8.54 6.11 -11.73
CA THR A 33 8.44 7.09 -10.62
C THR A 33 9.06 8.43 -11.03
N GLY A 34 10.23 8.40 -11.69
CA GLY A 34 10.82 9.60 -12.30
C GLY A 34 9.97 10.19 -13.44
N LYS A 35 9.36 9.37 -14.31
CA LYS A 35 8.46 9.85 -15.38
C LYS A 35 7.14 10.39 -14.85
N LEU A 36 6.58 9.82 -13.79
CA LEU A 36 5.38 10.28 -13.09
C LEU A 36 5.67 11.58 -12.33
N ARG A 37 6.80 11.68 -11.61
CA ARG A 37 7.28 12.94 -11.02
C ARG A 37 7.40 14.01 -12.11
N ASN A 38 8.09 13.72 -13.23
CA ASN A 38 8.20 14.65 -14.37
C ASN A 38 6.85 15.02 -15.01
N LEU A 39 5.87 14.10 -15.05
CA LEU A 39 4.54 14.35 -15.63
C LEU A 39 3.65 15.17 -14.68
N LEU A 40 3.83 15.01 -13.37
CA LEU A 40 3.21 15.82 -12.34
C LEU A 40 3.85 17.22 -12.25
N ASP A 41 5.17 17.31 -12.35
CA ASP A 41 5.91 18.58 -12.44
C ASP A 41 5.52 19.36 -13.70
N GLY A 42 5.32 18.66 -14.82
CA GLY A 42 4.87 19.26 -16.08
C GLY A 42 3.42 19.80 -16.06
N ALA A 43 2.58 19.31 -15.14
CA ALA A 43 1.23 19.84 -14.92
C ALA A 43 1.22 21.08 -14.01
N ASP A 44 2.32 21.31 -13.25
CA ASP A 44 2.49 22.40 -12.29
C ASP A 44 3.37 23.57 -12.80
N VAL A 45 3.72 23.60 -14.10
CA VAL A 45 4.44 24.75 -14.71
C VAL A 45 3.50 25.93 -14.98
N GLN A 46 2.82 26.38 -13.92
CA GLN A 46 2.44 27.77 -13.69
C GLN A 46 2.47 28.00 -12.18
N ASP A 47 3.64 27.93 -11.56
CA ASP A 47 4.06 28.92 -10.55
C ASP A 47 5.51 28.71 -10.07
N ALA A 48 6.21 29.84 -10.04
CA ALA A 48 7.40 30.18 -9.25
C ALA A 48 8.73 29.42 -9.46
N GLN A 49 9.64 30.17 -10.09
CA GLN A 49 11.09 30.11 -10.00
C GLN A 49 11.60 29.88 -8.57
N GLY A 50 12.53 28.94 -8.38
CA GLY A 50 13.16 28.74 -7.08
C GLY A 50 14.20 27.62 -7.00
N ALA A 51 14.93 27.31 -8.08
CA ALA A 51 16.00 26.32 -8.05
C ALA A 51 17.36 27.01 -8.13
N ASP A 52 17.86 27.47 -6.98
CA ASP A 52 19.30 27.61 -6.76
C ASP A 52 19.56 27.82 -5.28
N ARG A 53 20.08 26.79 -4.59
CA ARG A 53 21.15 26.91 -3.58
C ARG A 53 21.48 25.58 -2.88
N ILE A 54 22.73 25.16 -3.15
CA ILE A 54 23.76 24.76 -2.16
C ILE A 54 23.85 23.28 -1.75
N ARG A 55 24.83 22.64 -2.41
CA ARG A 55 25.85 21.78 -1.82
C ARG A 55 26.58 22.48 -0.66
N LYS A 56 26.51 21.90 0.55
CA LYS A 56 27.58 21.76 1.58
C LYS A 56 26.99 21.76 2.98
N SER A 57 27.16 20.68 3.73
CA SER A 57 28.18 20.62 4.80
C SER A 57 27.96 19.40 5.68
N ILE A 58 28.99 18.56 5.70
CA ILE A 58 29.25 17.49 6.67
C ILE A 58 29.83 18.12 7.95
N ASN A 59 29.38 17.65 9.12
CA ASN A 59 30.13 17.35 10.37
C ASN A 59 29.45 17.84 11.66
N GLY A 60 29.44 16.94 12.66
CA GLY A 60 29.34 17.27 14.08
C GLY A 60 28.56 16.22 14.88
N GLY A 61 29.26 15.19 15.38
CA GLY A 61 28.72 14.20 16.32
C GLY A 61 28.77 14.64 17.78
N ALA A 62 28.12 13.84 18.65
CA ALA A 62 28.60 13.43 19.99
C ALA A 62 27.51 12.60 20.71
N GLU A 63 27.99 11.80 21.65
CA GLU A 63 27.41 10.62 22.32
C GLU A 63 26.42 10.92 23.45
N GLY A 64 25.71 9.87 23.90
CA GLY A 64 25.06 9.81 25.22
C GLY A 64 24.14 8.60 25.37
N GLY A 65 24.58 7.56 26.07
CA GLY A 65 23.78 6.36 26.37
C GLY A 65 23.02 6.41 27.70
N SER A 66 21.94 5.62 27.81
CA SER A 66 21.54 4.84 29.01
C SER A 66 20.24 4.04 28.80
N GLU A 67 20.34 2.74 29.09
CA GLU A 67 19.39 1.66 29.48
C GLU A 67 17.88 1.59 29.09
N PRO A 68 17.31 0.36 29.00
CA PRO A 68 16.12 0.06 28.21
C PRO A 68 14.82 0.07 29.03
N PRO A 69 13.65 0.44 28.45
CA PRO A 69 12.38 0.15 29.07
C PRO A 69 11.73 -1.15 28.57
N SER A 70 10.99 -1.71 29.53
CA SER A 70 10.27 -2.97 29.64
C SER A 70 9.08 -3.18 28.68
N VAL A 71 8.71 -4.45 28.55
CA VAL A 71 7.97 -5.17 27.49
C VAL A 71 6.43 -5.01 27.53
N ALA A 72 5.90 -3.87 27.97
CA ALA A 72 4.45 -3.70 28.18
C ALA A 72 3.89 -2.42 27.55
N SER A 73 3.98 -2.28 26.22
CA SER A 73 3.22 -1.25 25.48
C SER A 73 3.18 -1.55 23.96
N PHE A 74 2.35 -2.51 23.53
CA PHE A 74 2.22 -2.87 22.10
C PHE A 74 0.79 -2.76 21.55
N MET A 75 -0.01 -1.85 22.11
CA MET A 75 -1.28 -1.40 21.50
C MET A 75 -1.29 0.09 21.11
N GLN A 76 -0.14 0.75 21.10
CA GLN A 76 -0.03 2.09 20.53
C GLN A 76 1.24 2.18 19.68
N PRO A 77 1.18 2.65 18.43
CA PRO A 77 2.38 3.05 17.73
C PRO A 77 3.01 4.17 18.56
N HIS A 78 4.25 3.99 18.98
CA HIS A 78 5.02 5.03 19.67
C HIS A 78 5.31 6.20 18.71
N THR A 79 4.34 7.10 18.54
CA THR A 79 4.62 8.52 18.54
C THR A 79 4.56 8.97 19.99
N SER A 80 5.70 9.01 20.68
CA SER A 80 5.79 9.85 21.89
C SER A 80 5.42 11.29 21.48
N GLY A 81 4.22 11.74 21.87
CA GLY A 81 3.84 13.14 21.95
C GLY A 81 3.48 13.90 20.66
N ARG A 82 3.48 13.30 19.47
CA ARG A 82 3.01 13.99 18.25
C ARG A 82 1.55 13.66 17.96
N ASN A 83 0.68 14.62 18.27
CA ASN A 83 -0.71 14.61 17.80
C ASN A 83 -0.69 14.73 16.27
N LEU A 84 -0.84 13.60 15.56
CA LEU A 84 -0.84 13.59 14.10
C LEU A 84 -2.12 14.26 13.61
N TYR A 85 -1.99 15.20 12.68
CA TYR A 85 -3.15 15.83 12.07
C TYR A 85 -3.86 14.85 11.13
N ILE A 86 -5.08 14.44 11.47
CA ILE A 86 -5.92 13.57 10.65
C ILE A 86 -7.14 14.40 10.22
N PRO A 87 -7.31 14.73 8.93
CA PRO A 87 -8.40 15.58 8.50
C PRO A 87 -9.74 14.85 8.62
N ASP A 88 -10.79 15.61 8.93
CA ASP A 88 -12.15 15.11 8.81
C ASP A 88 -12.60 15.12 7.34
N LEU A 89 -13.00 13.95 6.85
CA LEU A 89 -13.51 13.73 5.49
C LEU A 89 -15.03 13.50 5.50
N SER A 90 -15.74 13.87 6.57
CA SER A 90 -17.20 13.68 6.68
C SER A 90 -17.99 14.48 5.64
N SER A 91 -17.45 15.59 5.15
CA SER A 91 -18.07 16.42 4.10
C SER A 91 -17.86 15.88 2.68
N MET A 92 -17.02 14.85 2.51
CA MET A 92 -16.83 14.23 1.19
C MET A 92 -18.09 13.46 0.79
N PRO A 93 -18.56 13.57 -0.46
CA PRO A 93 -19.61 12.69 -0.95
C PRO A 93 -19.14 11.23 -0.89
N PRO A 94 -20.01 10.26 -0.56
CA PRO A 94 -19.68 8.84 -0.65
C PRO A 94 -19.19 8.42 -2.04
N LEU A 95 -18.22 7.50 -2.10
CA LEU A 95 -17.68 7.02 -3.39
C LEU A 95 -18.76 6.53 -4.36
N GLY A 96 -19.84 5.91 -3.85
CA GLY A 96 -20.95 5.42 -4.66
C GLY A 96 -21.65 6.49 -5.52
N GLU A 97 -21.58 7.77 -5.12
CA GLU A 97 -22.23 8.87 -5.86
C GLU A 97 -21.51 9.25 -7.15
N PHE A 98 -20.21 8.95 -7.26
CA PHE A 98 -19.39 9.35 -8.40
C PHE A 98 -18.47 8.26 -8.93
N ILE A 99 -18.53 7.03 -8.40
CA ILE A 99 -17.80 5.88 -8.95
C ILE A 99 -18.24 5.51 -10.36
N ARG A 100 -19.50 5.81 -10.72
CA ARG A 100 -20.03 5.64 -12.07
C ARG A 100 -19.88 6.95 -12.84
N GLY A 101 -19.10 6.92 -13.90
CA GLY A 101 -18.93 8.03 -14.84
C GLY A 101 -18.23 7.55 -16.10
N SER A 102 -18.02 8.46 -17.03
CA SER A 102 -17.33 8.19 -18.29
C SER A 102 -16.00 8.93 -18.36
N PRO A 103 -15.06 8.55 -19.25
CA PRO A 103 -13.81 9.30 -19.43
C PRO A 103 -13.99 10.81 -19.69
N ALA A 104 -15.11 11.23 -20.30
CA ALA A 104 -15.44 12.63 -20.53
C ALA A 104 -15.71 13.42 -19.22
N ASP A 105 -16.05 12.72 -18.13
CA ASP A 105 -16.35 13.29 -16.82
C ASP A 105 -15.10 13.50 -15.94
N GLY A 106 -13.89 13.27 -16.47
CA GLY A 106 -12.65 13.32 -15.68
C GLY A 106 -12.44 14.63 -14.89
N LYS A 107 -12.81 15.79 -15.46
CA LYS A 107 -12.73 17.08 -14.74
C LYS A 107 -13.69 17.15 -13.55
N LYS A 108 -14.90 16.60 -13.70
CA LYS A 108 -15.89 16.54 -12.61
C LYS A 108 -15.43 15.58 -11.52
N LEU A 109 -14.88 14.43 -11.90
CA LEU A 109 -14.27 13.48 -10.97
C LEU A 109 -13.13 14.13 -10.17
N LEU A 110 -12.20 14.82 -10.85
CA LEU A 110 -11.11 15.52 -10.19
C LEU A 110 -11.64 16.58 -9.21
N ALA A 111 -12.66 17.35 -9.60
CA ALA A 111 -13.30 18.31 -8.71
C ALA A 111 -13.92 17.65 -7.47
N SER A 112 -14.61 16.51 -7.62
CA SER A 112 -15.14 15.73 -6.48
C SER A 112 -14.03 15.24 -5.56
N LEU A 113 -12.90 14.79 -6.11
CA LEU A 113 -11.76 14.28 -5.34
C LEU A 113 -10.92 15.40 -4.69
N SER A 114 -11.05 16.65 -5.13
CA SER A 114 -10.29 17.78 -4.58
C SER A 114 -10.53 18.02 -3.09
N GLY A 115 -11.64 17.52 -2.52
CA GLY A 115 -11.86 17.56 -1.07
C GLY A 115 -10.89 16.68 -0.27
N LEU A 116 -10.18 15.75 -0.93
CA LEU A 116 -9.06 15.00 -0.36
C LEU A 116 -7.77 15.81 -0.28
N ASN A 117 -7.70 16.99 -0.93
CA ASN A 117 -6.55 17.89 -0.88
C ASN A 117 -6.47 18.55 0.50
N ARG A 118 -5.76 17.87 1.41
CA ARG A 118 -5.68 18.18 2.83
C ARG A 118 -4.30 17.80 3.34
N ARG A 119 -3.97 18.30 4.53
CA ARG A 119 -2.85 17.82 5.33
C ARG A 119 -3.16 16.46 5.95
N TYR A 120 -2.20 15.55 5.97
CA TYR A 120 -2.22 14.27 6.66
C TYR A 120 -0.90 14.08 7.40
N GLY A 121 -0.92 14.20 8.72
CA GLY A 121 0.30 14.26 9.52
C GLY A 121 1.14 15.47 9.11
N PRO A 122 2.42 15.29 8.75
CA PRO A 122 3.30 16.40 8.40
C PRO A 122 3.03 17.00 7.01
N TYR A 123 2.48 16.24 6.05
CA TYR A 123 2.46 16.60 4.62
C TYR A 123 1.07 16.87 4.06
N ASP A 124 1.02 17.65 2.99
CA ASP A 124 -0.18 17.91 2.20
C ASP A 124 -0.31 16.90 1.06
N VAL A 125 -1.53 16.49 0.76
CA VAL A 125 -1.85 15.70 -0.43
C VAL A 125 -2.51 16.61 -1.45
N HIS A 126 -2.11 16.47 -2.72
CA HIS A 126 -2.74 17.17 -3.83
C HIS A 126 -3.05 16.19 -4.98
N ILE A 127 -4.34 15.90 -5.18
CA ILE A 127 -4.83 15.09 -6.30
C ILE A 127 -4.58 15.89 -7.59
N ALA A 128 -3.67 15.40 -8.42
CA ALA A 128 -3.30 16.04 -9.67
C ALA A 128 -4.10 15.48 -10.86
N GLN A 129 -4.46 14.19 -10.79
CA GLN A 129 -5.13 13.49 -11.89
C GLN A 129 -6.17 12.52 -11.36
N ALA A 130 -7.27 12.39 -12.09
CA ALA A 130 -8.27 11.38 -11.88
C ALA A 130 -8.90 10.98 -13.21
N LYS A 131 -9.06 9.68 -13.44
CA LYS A 131 -9.62 9.14 -14.69
C LYS A 131 -10.51 7.94 -14.39
N TYR A 132 -11.70 7.92 -15.00
CA TYR A 132 -12.53 6.72 -15.04
C TYR A 132 -11.82 5.59 -15.81
N LEU A 133 -12.06 4.36 -15.38
CA LEU A 133 -11.55 3.16 -16.04
C LEU A 133 -12.33 2.94 -17.34
N ASP A 134 -11.63 2.48 -18.39
CA ASP A 134 -12.24 2.27 -19.71
C ASP A 134 -12.98 0.92 -19.79
N ASP A 135 -12.62 -0.03 -18.93
CA ASP A 135 -13.02 -1.43 -18.95
C ASP A 135 -13.80 -1.89 -17.68
N ALA A 136 -13.99 -0.98 -16.72
CA ALA A 136 -14.64 -1.29 -15.45
C ALA A 136 -15.40 -0.07 -14.89
N VAL A 137 -16.37 -0.33 -14.01
CA VAL A 137 -16.97 0.74 -13.22
C VAL A 137 -15.98 1.13 -12.14
N GLY A 138 -15.40 2.32 -12.27
CA GLY A 138 -14.41 2.79 -11.32
C GLY A 138 -13.54 3.88 -11.91
N PHE A 139 -12.56 4.30 -11.12
CA PHE A 139 -11.57 5.30 -11.51
C PHE A 139 -10.24 5.03 -10.82
N ASN A 140 -9.18 5.61 -11.37
CA ASN A 140 -7.92 5.81 -10.68
C ASN A 140 -7.71 7.30 -10.38
N TYR A 141 -6.90 7.58 -9.37
CA TYR A 141 -6.37 8.91 -9.15
C TYR A 141 -4.92 8.87 -8.70
N HIS A 142 -4.20 9.93 -9.07
CA HIS A 142 -2.82 10.17 -8.69
C HIS A 142 -2.74 11.46 -7.88
N ALA A 143 -1.94 11.43 -6.83
CA ALA A 143 -1.65 12.61 -6.03
C ALA A 143 -0.16 12.77 -5.78
N SER A 144 0.25 14.02 -5.61
CA SER A 144 1.54 14.38 -5.02
C SER A 144 1.39 14.50 -3.51
N ILE A 145 2.44 14.13 -2.79
CA ILE A 145 2.61 14.35 -1.36
C ILE A 145 3.64 15.47 -1.22
N ARG A 146 3.27 16.54 -0.53
CA ARG A 146 4.06 17.78 -0.47
C ARG A 146 4.43 18.11 0.95
N ASP A 147 5.71 18.33 1.16
CA ASP A 147 6.25 19.01 2.31
C ASP A 147 6.14 20.52 2.07
N PRO A 148 5.53 21.29 3.00
CA PRO A 148 5.44 22.75 2.88
C PRO A 148 6.78 23.44 2.67
N ASP A 149 7.88 22.87 3.18
CA ASP A 149 9.21 23.44 3.14
C ASP A 149 10.04 22.88 1.96
N ASN A 150 9.82 21.62 1.58
CA ASN A 150 10.67 20.89 0.63
C ASN A 150 10.00 20.58 -0.73
N GLY A 151 8.74 20.96 -0.94
CA GLY A 151 8.02 20.69 -2.18
C GLY A 151 7.49 19.26 -2.25
N ILE A 152 7.50 18.64 -3.43
CA ILE A 152 7.00 17.27 -3.61
C ILE A 152 7.99 16.27 -3.01
N VAL A 153 7.55 15.52 -2.01
CA VAL A 153 8.34 14.50 -1.28
C VAL A 153 7.80 13.08 -1.46
N GLY A 154 6.84 12.90 -2.35
CA GLY A 154 6.26 11.59 -2.63
C GLY A 154 5.05 11.62 -3.54
N ILE A 155 4.53 10.42 -3.82
CA ILE A 155 3.37 10.21 -4.68
C ILE A 155 2.45 9.14 -4.11
N LEU A 156 1.18 9.19 -4.50
CA LEU A 156 0.23 8.12 -4.25
C LEU A 156 -0.62 7.84 -5.49
N GLU A 157 -0.96 6.57 -5.67
CA GLU A 157 -1.96 6.12 -6.64
C GLU A 157 -3.01 5.27 -5.94
N ARG A 158 -4.27 5.49 -6.27
CA ARG A 158 -5.38 4.61 -5.87
C ARG A 158 -6.21 4.23 -7.07
N LYS A 159 -6.67 2.99 -7.09
CA LYS A 159 -7.72 2.52 -7.99
C LYS A 159 -8.95 2.16 -7.16
N ILE A 160 -10.11 2.65 -7.57
CA ILE A 160 -11.39 2.39 -6.93
C ILE A 160 -12.31 1.81 -7.98
N TYR A 161 -12.89 0.66 -7.73
CA TYR A 161 -13.71 -0.03 -8.72
C TYR A 161 -14.84 -0.83 -8.07
N GLN A 162 -15.85 -1.19 -8.85
CA GLN A 162 -16.82 -2.20 -8.46
C GLN A 162 -16.38 -3.57 -8.96
N ASP A 163 -16.42 -4.57 -8.08
CA ASP A 163 -16.25 -5.96 -8.50
C ASP A 163 -17.49 -6.52 -9.22
N ASP A 164 -17.40 -7.77 -9.66
CA ASP A 164 -18.46 -8.50 -10.36
C ASP A 164 -19.76 -8.64 -9.56
N LYS A 165 -19.69 -8.51 -8.23
CA LYS A 165 -20.83 -8.50 -7.32
C LYS A 165 -21.34 -7.09 -7.01
N GLY A 166 -20.80 -6.08 -7.68
CA GLY A 166 -21.16 -4.67 -7.52
C GLY A 166 -20.61 -4.03 -6.23
N ARG A 167 -19.68 -4.68 -5.54
CA ARG A 167 -19.10 -4.18 -4.28
C ARG A 167 -17.96 -3.23 -4.58
N ILE A 168 -17.85 -2.13 -3.84
CA ILE A 168 -16.78 -1.15 -4.03
C ILE A 168 -15.49 -1.69 -3.39
N VAL A 169 -14.42 -1.71 -4.18
CA VAL A 169 -13.09 -2.15 -3.78
C VAL A 169 -12.11 -1.00 -3.97
N VAL A 170 -11.24 -0.79 -2.99
CA VAL A 170 -10.12 0.14 -3.09
C VAL A 170 -8.83 -0.66 -3.24
N ASP A 171 -8.10 -0.41 -4.31
CA ASP A 171 -6.77 -0.95 -4.56
C ASP A 171 -5.72 0.13 -4.26
N ASN A 172 -4.96 -0.11 -3.19
CA ASN A 172 -3.85 0.73 -2.75
C ASN A 172 -2.61 0.39 -3.58
N ARG A 173 -2.48 1.05 -4.74
CA ARG A 173 -1.45 0.75 -5.73
C ARG A 173 -0.07 1.26 -5.37
N VAL A 174 0.03 2.57 -5.13
CA VAL A 174 1.31 3.22 -4.87
C VAL A 174 1.18 4.15 -3.67
N MET A 175 2.16 4.09 -2.79
CA MET A 175 2.46 5.13 -1.81
C MET A 175 3.97 5.12 -1.64
N ASP A 176 4.61 6.11 -2.20
CA ASP A 176 6.06 6.24 -2.19
C ASP A 176 6.42 7.61 -1.62
N LEU A 177 7.41 7.63 -0.73
CA LEU A 177 7.90 8.81 -0.03
C LEU A 177 9.42 8.80 -0.15
N ASP A 178 10.00 9.98 -0.33
CA ASP A 178 11.44 10.15 -0.23
C ASP A 178 11.93 9.72 1.16
N GLU A 179 13.16 9.22 1.23
CA GLU A 179 13.70 8.53 2.42
C GLU A 179 13.61 9.42 3.69
N ASP A 180 13.92 10.71 3.55
CA ASP A 180 13.85 11.71 4.61
C ASP A 180 12.41 12.09 5.01
N ALA A 181 11.44 11.80 4.14
CA ALA A 181 10.02 11.97 4.42
C ALA A 181 9.35 10.75 5.07
N THR A 182 10.04 9.61 5.13
CA THR A 182 9.53 8.40 5.79
C THR A 182 9.55 8.49 7.31
N GLY A 183 8.76 7.65 8.00
CA GLY A 183 8.75 7.58 9.47
C GLY A 183 8.15 8.79 10.20
N GLN A 184 7.69 9.82 9.48
CA GLN A 184 7.14 11.04 10.09
C GLN A 184 5.63 10.98 10.40
N GLY A 185 4.97 9.84 10.12
CA GLY A 185 3.56 9.60 10.46
C GLY A 185 2.54 9.93 9.36
N PHE A 186 2.99 10.32 8.15
CA PHE A 186 2.10 10.57 7.01
C PHE A 186 1.21 9.37 6.68
N ALA A 187 1.81 8.19 6.43
CA ALA A 187 1.06 7.01 6.02
C ALA A 187 0.01 6.60 7.06
N THR A 188 0.34 6.71 8.35
CA THR A 188 -0.60 6.46 9.45
C THR A 188 -1.79 7.43 9.41
N ALA A 189 -1.52 8.74 9.29
CA ALA A 189 -2.58 9.75 9.25
C ALA A 189 -3.46 9.61 7.99
N PHE A 190 -2.83 9.42 6.83
CA PHE A 190 -3.52 9.24 5.55
C PHE A 190 -4.41 8.00 5.56
N ASN A 191 -3.86 6.83 5.88
CA ASN A 191 -4.63 5.59 5.89
C ASN A 191 -5.76 5.62 6.92
N SER A 192 -5.55 6.24 8.10
CA SER A 192 -6.61 6.39 9.11
C SER A 192 -7.78 7.24 8.60
N ALA A 193 -7.51 8.39 7.99
CA ALA A 193 -8.56 9.25 7.41
C ALA A 193 -9.31 8.53 6.28
N MET A 194 -8.56 7.90 5.37
CA MET A 194 -9.11 7.21 4.21
C MET A 194 -9.94 5.99 4.60
N GLU A 195 -9.50 5.18 5.56
CA GLU A 195 -10.30 4.06 6.09
C GLU A 195 -11.65 4.51 6.64
N GLY A 196 -11.69 5.61 7.40
CA GLY A 196 -12.93 6.19 7.90
C GLY A 196 -13.85 6.62 6.76
N TYR A 197 -13.29 7.25 5.72
CA TYR A 197 -14.03 7.64 4.53
C TYR A 197 -14.54 6.44 3.72
N TYR A 198 -13.72 5.40 3.57
CA TYR A 198 -14.08 4.17 2.85
C TYR A 198 -15.21 3.42 3.53
N ARG A 199 -15.18 3.27 4.86
CA ARG A 199 -16.29 2.67 5.62
C ARG A 199 -17.60 3.43 5.41
N ARG A 200 -17.58 4.76 5.54
CA ARG A 200 -18.78 5.59 5.29
C ARG A 200 -19.26 5.50 3.84
N SER A 201 -18.35 5.26 2.90
CA SER A 201 -18.65 5.13 1.48
C SER A 201 -19.17 3.75 1.06
N GLY A 202 -19.26 2.79 1.98
CA GLY A 202 -19.70 1.42 1.67
C GLY A 202 -18.67 0.62 0.87
N VAL A 203 -17.38 0.91 1.05
CA VAL A 203 -16.29 0.07 0.52
C VAL A 203 -16.30 -1.28 1.25
N ASP A 204 -16.29 -2.36 0.48
CA ASP A 204 -16.29 -3.75 0.99
C ASP A 204 -14.91 -4.16 1.50
N ARG A 205 -13.87 -3.84 0.73
CA ARG A 205 -12.49 -4.21 1.08
C ARG A 205 -11.46 -3.27 0.45
N ILE A 206 -10.29 -3.26 1.08
CA ILE A 206 -9.07 -2.64 0.56
C ILE A 206 -8.11 -3.77 0.14
N THR A 207 -7.52 -3.67 -1.04
CA THR A 207 -6.46 -4.57 -1.51
C THR A 207 -5.11 -3.85 -1.59
N VAL A 208 -4.03 -4.58 -1.37
CA VAL A 208 -2.65 -4.12 -1.49
C VAL A 208 -1.83 -5.18 -2.22
N PHE A 209 -0.83 -4.75 -2.99
CA PHE A 209 0.33 -5.59 -3.28
C PHE A 209 1.48 -5.06 -2.42
N ALA A 210 1.81 -5.80 -1.37
CA ALA A 210 2.85 -5.42 -0.42
C ALA A 210 4.20 -5.83 -0.98
N THR A 211 5.16 -4.90 -1.02
CA THR A 211 6.57 -5.13 -1.37
C THR A 211 7.47 -4.40 -0.37
N ASP A 212 8.78 -4.63 -0.44
CA ASP A 212 9.79 -3.88 0.34
C ASP A 212 9.43 -3.82 1.84
N ASP A 213 9.44 -2.63 2.44
CA ASP A 213 9.00 -2.42 3.82
C ASP A 213 7.49 -2.60 4.02
N GLY A 214 6.70 -2.44 2.95
CA GLY A 214 5.26 -2.65 2.93
C GLY A 214 4.85 -4.06 3.33
N GLY A 215 5.69 -5.06 3.06
CA GLY A 215 5.46 -6.45 3.44
C GLY A 215 5.18 -6.63 4.94
N TYR A 216 5.96 -5.95 5.79
CA TYR A 216 5.74 -5.93 7.24
C TYR A 216 4.65 -4.95 7.66
N VAL A 217 4.62 -3.76 7.07
CA VAL A 217 3.69 -2.68 7.46
C VAL A 217 2.22 -3.12 7.29
N TRP A 218 1.86 -3.68 6.14
CA TRP A 218 0.47 -4.08 5.88
C TRP A 218 0.02 -5.27 6.73
N ALA A 219 0.93 -6.20 7.00
CA ALA A 219 0.68 -7.34 7.87
C ALA A 219 0.38 -6.87 9.31
N ARG A 220 1.19 -5.94 9.82
CA ARG A 220 0.95 -5.33 11.14
C ARG A 220 -0.29 -4.44 11.18
N ALA A 221 -0.70 -3.88 10.04
CA ALA A 221 -1.95 -3.14 9.89
C ALA A 221 -3.21 -4.02 9.82
N GLY A 222 -3.08 -5.35 9.97
CA GLY A 222 -4.20 -6.28 10.04
C GLY A 222 -4.77 -6.65 8.67
N TYR A 223 -3.99 -6.50 7.60
CA TYR A 223 -4.31 -7.11 6.32
C TYR A 223 -4.05 -8.62 6.39
N ASP A 224 -4.90 -9.38 5.72
CA ASP A 224 -4.78 -10.83 5.56
C ASP A 224 -4.49 -11.17 4.09
N PHE A 225 -4.16 -12.42 3.77
CA PHE A 225 -3.93 -12.81 2.38
C PHE A 225 -5.18 -12.65 1.51
N ASP A 226 -4.97 -12.21 0.27
CA ASP A 226 -5.99 -12.40 -0.76
C ASP A 226 -6.17 -13.89 -1.04
N THR A 227 -7.39 -14.39 -0.84
CA THR A 227 -7.74 -15.81 -1.01
C THR A 227 -7.91 -16.25 -2.47
N ASN A 228 -7.76 -15.35 -3.44
CA ASN A 228 -7.67 -15.74 -4.83
C ASN A 228 -6.55 -16.78 -5.00
N PRO A 229 -6.82 -17.98 -5.57
CA PRO A 229 -5.85 -19.06 -5.61
C PRO A 229 -4.49 -18.70 -6.21
N ASP A 230 -4.47 -17.89 -7.28
CA ASP A 230 -3.23 -17.52 -7.96
C ASP A 230 -2.42 -16.51 -7.13
N LEU A 231 -3.08 -15.49 -6.59
CA LEU A 231 -2.45 -14.46 -5.74
C LEU A 231 -1.96 -15.03 -4.40
N LEU A 232 -2.75 -15.93 -3.81
CA LEU A 232 -2.37 -16.65 -2.59
C LEU A 232 -1.13 -17.49 -2.84
N LYS A 233 -1.11 -18.25 -3.94
CA LYS A 233 0.04 -19.08 -4.31
C LYS A 233 1.31 -18.25 -4.48
N GLU A 234 1.23 -17.11 -5.14
CA GLU A 234 2.38 -16.18 -5.30
C GLU A 234 2.86 -15.66 -3.94
N SER A 235 1.93 -15.22 -3.08
CA SER A 235 2.24 -14.72 -1.74
C SER A 235 2.96 -15.77 -0.89
N VAL A 236 2.41 -16.98 -0.84
CA VAL A 236 3.01 -18.11 -0.10
C VAL A 236 4.35 -18.50 -0.69
N SER A 237 4.50 -18.53 -2.02
CA SER A 237 5.80 -18.82 -2.64
C SER A 237 6.84 -17.79 -2.20
N SER A 238 6.54 -16.49 -2.30
CA SER A 238 7.48 -15.43 -1.90
C SER A 238 7.89 -15.54 -0.44
N ILE A 239 6.95 -15.83 0.46
CA ILE A 239 7.23 -15.97 1.89
C ILE A 239 8.05 -17.22 2.17
N THR A 240 7.68 -18.37 1.61
CA THR A 240 8.44 -19.62 1.83
C THR A 240 9.86 -19.54 1.25
N ASP A 241 10.05 -18.85 0.13
CA ASP A 241 11.38 -18.58 -0.43
C ASP A 241 12.20 -17.67 0.50
N LYS A 242 11.58 -16.62 1.05
CA LYS A 242 12.23 -15.78 2.06
C LYS A 242 12.65 -16.56 3.29
N ILE A 243 11.79 -17.45 3.80
CA ILE A 243 12.12 -18.34 4.94
C ILE A 243 13.38 -19.16 4.61
N ARG A 244 13.42 -19.83 3.46
CA ARG A 244 14.57 -20.64 3.03
C ARG A 244 15.85 -19.82 2.94
N ASN A 245 15.75 -18.58 2.46
CA ASN A 245 16.90 -17.68 2.31
C ASN A 245 17.49 -17.22 3.65
N ILE A 246 16.67 -17.00 4.67
CA ILE A 246 17.16 -16.56 6.00
C ILE A 246 17.54 -17.73 6.91
N TYR A 247 17.03 -18.94 6.63
CA TYR A 247 17.09 -20.11 7.51
C TYR A 247 18.48 -20.43 8.06
N ASN A 248 19.50 -20.44 7.20
CA ASN A 248 20.87 -20.81 7.59
C ASN A 248 21.54 -19.78 8.52
N ASN A 249 21.04 -18.54 8.55
CA ASN A 249 21.55 -17.47 9.41
C ASN A 249 20.78 -17.35 10.73
N CYS A 250 19.67 -18.07 10.87
CA CYS A 250 18.84 -18.09 12.08
C CYS A 250 19.41 -19.02 13.16
N SER A 251 19.10 -18.73 14.42
CA SER A 251 19.37 -19.62 15.56
C SER A 251 18.57 -20.92 15.45
N PRO A 252 18.93 -21.98 16.20
CA PRO A 252 18.11 -23.19 16.28
C PRO A 252 16.67 -22.93 16.75
N ALA A 253 16.47 -22.00 17.69
CA ALA A 253 15.15 -21.65 18.20
C ALA A 253 14.29 -20.94 17.14
N ASP A 254 14.89 -19.98 16.41
CA ASP A 254 14.20 -19.28 15.33
C ASP A 254 13.84 -20.23 14.18
N ARG A 255 14.72 -21.19 13.85
CA ARG A 255 14.44 -22.20 12.82
C ARG A 255 13.22 -23.05 13.15
N VAL A 256 13.01 -23.41 14.41
CA VAL A 256 11.80 -24.14 14.84
C VAL A 256 10.53 -23.34 14.56
N GLN A 257 10.56 -22.02 14.80
CA GLN A 257 9.42 -21.14 14.48
C GLN A 257 9.17 -21.09 12.97
N LEU A 258 10.23 -20.95 12.17
CA LEU A 258 10.14 -20.94 10.71
C LEU A 258 9.66 -22.28 10.13
N ASP A 259 10.10 -23.40 10.68
CA ASP A 259 9.67 -24.74 10.32
C ASP A 259 8.18 -24.96 10.62
N ASP A 260 7.66 -24.41 11.72
CA ASP A 260 6.22 -24.42 12.01
C ASP A 260 5.41 -23.67 10.94
N MET A 261 5.87 -22.49 10.52
CA MET A 261 5.22 -21.72 9.46
C MET A 261 5.22 -22.48 8.13
N LEU A 262 6.36 -23.05 7.74
CA LEU A 262 6.49 -23.85 6.51
C LEU A 262 5.51 -25.03 6.50
N ARG A 263 5.48 -25.81 7.58
CA ARG A 263 4.56 -26.93 7.72
C ARG A 263 3.08 -26.50 7.62
N ARG A 264 2.72 -25.33 8.15
CA ARG A 264 1.34 -24.82 8.04
C ARG A 264 0.99 -24.40 6.62
N PHE A 265 1.93 -23.84 5.86
CA PHE A 265 1.72 -23.55 4.43
C PHE A 265 1.55 -24.80 3.56
N GLU A 266 2.07 -25.96 3.99
CA GLU A 266 1.82 -27.26 3.35
C GLU A 266 0.43 -27.84 3.66
N GLY A 267 -0.24 -27.31 4.70
CA GLY A 267 -1.56 -27.73 5.15
C GLY A 267 -2.71 -27.13 4.34
N ARG A 268 -3.90 -27.09 4.94
CA ARG A 268 -5.07 -26.47 4.31
C ARG A 268 -4.95 -24.95 4.40
N VAL A 269 -5.49 -24.23 3.42
CA VAL A 269 -5.47 -22.75 3.41
C VAL A 269 -6.04 -22.13 4.70
N ILE A 270 -7.05 -22.75 5.31
CA ILE A 270 -7.63 -22.30 6.59
C ILE A 270 -6.66 -22.41 7.78
N GLU A 271 -5.56 -23.14 7.63
CA GLU A 271 -4.52 -23.37 8.65
C GLU A 271 -3.28 -22.51 8.40
N TYR A 272 -3.23 -21.77 7.29
CA TYR A 272 -2.10 -20.90 6.95
C TYR A 272 -1.88 -19.88 8.06
N PRO A 273 -0.62 -19.56 8.40
CA PRO A 273 -0.34 -18.43 9.28
C PRO A 273 -0.79 -17.15 8.60
N SER A 274 -1.48 -16.29 9.34
CA SER A 274 -1.85 -14.96 8.80
C SER A 274 -0.60 -14.11 8.58
N PRO A 275 -0.63 -13.12 7.68
CA PRO A 275 0.45 -12.14 7.55
C PRO A 275 0.80 -11.48 8.88
N ASN A 276 -0.19 -11.14 9.70
CA ASN A 276 0.03 -10.55 11.02
C ASN A 276 0.78 -11.51 11.96
N GLU A 277 0.44 -12.79 11.95
CA GLU A 277 1.13 -13.82 12.72
C GLU A 277 2.60 -13.93 12.29
N LEU A 278 2.86 -13.99 10.98
CA LEU A 278 4.22 -14.01 10.42
C LEU A 278 5.01 -12.76 10.84
N ALA A 279 4.40 -11.58 10.77
CA ALA A 279 5.00 -10.32 11.21
C ALA A 279 5.20 -10.23 12.73
N SER A 280 4.54 -11.08 13.51
CA SER A 280 4.62 -11.13 14.97
C SER A 280 5.59 -12.17 15.49
N LEU A 281 6.22 -12.96 14.60
CA LEU A 281 7.19 -13.97 15.01
C LEU A 281 8.34 -13.33 15.79
N THR A 282 8.63 -13.95 16.93
CA THR A 282 9.77 -13.65 17.76
C THR A 282 10.43 -14.95 18.19
N GLY A 283 11.74 -14.90 18.38
CA GLY A 283 12.54 -15.98 18.95
C GLY A 283 13.77 -15.41 19.64
N ASP A 284 14.93 -16.00 19.39
CA ASP A 284 16.20 -15.41 19.82
C ASP A 284 16.44 -14.09 19.06
N ASP A 285 16.06 -14.03 17.78
CA ASP A 285 15.85 -12.76 17.08
C ASP A 285 14.48 -12.17 17.45
N ARG A 286 14.49 -11.07 18.19
CA ARG A 286 13.28 -10.31 18.57
C ARG A 286 12.60 -9.66 17.36
N GLU A 287 13.31 -9.47 16.26
CA GLU A 287 12.79 -8.88 15.03
C GLU A 287 12.56 -9.94 13.94
N LEU A 288 12.53 -11.24 14.28
CA LEU A 288 12.41 -12.35 13.31
C LEU A 288 11.27 -12.13 12.31
N GLY A 289 10.06 -11.81 12.80
CA GLY A 289 8.90 -11.57 11.94
C GLY A 289 9.06 -10.36 11.02
N LYS A 290 9.78 -9.33 11.45
CA LYS A 290 10.11 -8.17 10.61
C LYS A 290 11.17 -8.52 9.57
N THR A 291 12.21 -9.25 9.96
CA THR A 291 13.23 -9.79 9.05
C THR A 291 12.60 -10.66 7.96
N LEU A 292 11.61 -11.48 8.32
CA LEU A 292 10.83 -12.30 7.41
C LEU A 292 9.95 -11.45 6.49
N MET A 293 9.16 -10.53 7.03
CA MET A 293 8.14 -9.85 6.23
C MET A 293 8.66 -8.65 5.43
N LYS A 294 9.81 -8.06 5.80
CA LYS A 294 10.47 -7.03 4.98
C LYS A 294 11.09 -7.63 3.71
N ASN A 295 10.96 -6.91 2.61
CA ASN A 295 11.41 -7.30 1.27
C ASN A 295 10.78 -8.61 0.81
N THR A 296 9.52 -8.84 1.19
CA THR A 296 8.73 -10.00 0.80
C THR A 296 7.46 -9.52 0.13
N ALA A 297 7.18 -10.06 -1.05
CA ALA A 297 6.02 -9.65 -1.84
C ALA A 297 4.79 -10.51 -1.49
N TRP A 298 3.64 -9.88 -1.25
CA TRP A 298 2.38 -10.62 -1.05
C TRP A 298 1.15 -9.76 -1.35
N TYR A 299 0.05 -10.41 -1.71
CA TYR A 299 -1.24 -9.75 -1.97
C TYR A 299 -2.07 -9.76 -0.70
N GLY A 300 -2.42 -8.57 -0.24
CA GLY A 300 -3.17 -8.38 1.00
C GLY A 300 -4.57 -7.85 0.76
N VAL A 301 -5.49 -8.25 1.61
CA VAL A 301 -6.87 -7.78 1.67
C VAL A 301 -7.23 -7.39 3.10
N ARG A 302 -8.03 -6.33 3.23
CA ARG A 302 -8.67 -5.94 4.49
C ARG A 302 -10.12 -5.62 4.24
N VAL A 303 -11.01 -6.42 4.82
CA VAL A 303 -12.46 -6.19 4.81
C VAL A 303 -12.77 -5.05 5.79
N LEU A 304 -13.71 -4.16 5.42
CA LEU A 304 -13.99 -2.92 6.14
C LEU A 304 -15.24 -2.94 7.02
#